data_AF-A0A7X8ZB08-F1
#
_entry.id   AF-A0A7X8ZB08-F1
#
_cell.length_a   1.000
_cell.length_b   1.000
_cell.length_c   1.000
_cell.angle_alpha   90.00
_cell.angle_beta   90.00
_cell.angle_gamma   90.00
#
_symmetry.space_group_name_H-M   'P 1'
#
loop_
_entity.id
_entity.type
_entity.pdbx_description
1 polymer ?
#
loop_
_entity_poly.entity_id
_entity_poly.type
_entity_poly.pdbx_seq_one_letter_code
_entity_poly.pdbx_strand_id
1 'polypeptide(L)'
;MNIEKGKICSWQFLFLIAGFVQGSVLLIDFTVGITEHQTWMVILAGLAVSAPFLLSYTLLAKRFPGMNVVQINDMVYGRFLGKIVSI
;
A
#
# COMPACT_ATOMS: atom_id res chain seq x y z
N MET A 1 -22.15 9.73 -2.56
CA MET A 1 -21.13 9.15 -3.44
C MET A 1 -21.81 8.14 -4.36
N ASN A 2 -21.97 8.46 -5.65
CA ASN A 2 -22.51 7.51 -6.62
C ASN A 2 -21.35 6.64 -7.09
N ILE A 3 -21.17 5.46 -6.46
CA ILE A 3 -20.16 4.50 -6.89
C ILE A 3 -20.76 3.75 -8.08
N GLU A 4 -20.49 4.23 -9.29
CA GLU A 4 -20.90 3.53 -10.50
C GLU A 4 -20.24 2.14 -10.52
N LYS A 5 -21.06 1.10 -10.32
CA LYS A 5 -20.67 -0.33 -10.41
C LYS A 5 -19.56 -0.79 -9.45
N GLY A 6 -19.41 -0.17 -8.29
CA GLY A 6 -18.37 -0.57 -7.31
C GLY A 6 -16.94 -0.20 -7.70
N LYS A 7 -16.75 0.64 -8.73
CA LYS A 7 -15.43 1.12 -9.16
C LYS A 7 -15.15 2.50 -8.61
N ILE A 8 -14.01 2.65 -7.93
CA ILE A 8 -13.49 3.94 -7.46
C ILE A 8 -12.68 4.61 -8.58
N CYS A 9 -12.87 5.92 -8.74
CA CYS A 9 -12.07 6.72 -9.66
C CYS A 9 -10.62 6.85 -9.15
N SER A 10 -9.63 7.00 -10.04
CA SER A 10 -8.22 7.14 -9.68
C SER A 10 -7.96 8.22 -8.63
N TRP A 11 -8.67 9.35 -8.71
CA TRP A 11 -8.58 10.41 -7.69
C TRP A 11 -9.14 9.98 -6.34
N GLN A 12 -10.27 9.27 -6.32
CA GLN A 12 -10.86 8.75 -5.07
C GLN A 12 -9.94 7.73 -4.41
N PHE A 13 -9.33 6.85 -5.20
CA PHE A 13 -8.34 5.89 -4.73
C PHE A 13 -7.10 6.58 -4.14
N LEU A 14 -6.59 7.61 -4.83
CA LEU A 14 -5.46 8.40 -4.35
C LEU A 14 -5.79 9.08 -3.02
N PHE A 15 -6.96 9.72 -2.91
CA PHE A 15 -7.42 10.34 -1.66
C PHE A 15 -7.57 9.32 -0.52
N LEU A 16 -8.08 8.13 -0.81
CA LEU A 16 -8.24 7.07 0.19
C LEU A 16 -6.88 6.61 0.74
N ILE A 17 -5.92 6.34 -0.15
CA ILE A 17 -4.56 5.93 0.25
C ILE A 17 -3.84 7.06 0.98
N ALA A 18 -3.88 8.28 0.43
CA ALA A 18 -3.22 9.43 1.04
C ALA A 18 -3.79 9.72 2.44
N GLY A 19 -5.12 9.65 2.60
CA GLY A 19 -5.78 9.81 3.89
C GLY A 19 -5.41 8.71 4.88
N PHE A 20 -5.37 7.45 4.43
CA PHE A 20 -4.92 6.33 5.26
C PHE A 20 -3.47 6.51 5.74
N VAL A 21 -2.55 6.79 4.82
CA VAL A 21 -1.13 6.99 5.12
C VAL A 21 -0.93 8.19 6.05
N GLN A 22 -1.54 9.33 5.75
CA GLN A 22 -1.42 10.53 6.58
C GLN A 22 -2.03 10.33 7.96
N GLY A 23 -3.16 9.64 8.06
CA GLY A 23 -3.78 9.27 9.33
C GLY A 23 -2.87 8.39 10.19
N SER A 24 -2.19 7.42 9.59
CA SER A 24 -1.20 6.59 10.30
C SER A 24 0.03 7.39 10.76
N VAL A 25 0.52 8.33 9.95
CA VAL A 25 1.66 9.18 10.30
C VAL A 25 1.33 10.08 11.50
N LEU A 26 0.12 10.64 11.57
CA LEU A 26 -0.30 11.48 12.70
C LEU A 26 -0.26 10.74 14.05
N LEU A 27 -0.48 9.43 14.07
CA LEU A 27 -0.43 8.62 15.29
C LEU A 27 1.00 8.48 15.84
N ILE A 28 2.01 8.56 14.98
CA ILE A 28 3.42 8.40 15.33
C ILE A 28 4.19 9.73 15.36
N ASP A 29 3.49 10.86 15.24
CA ASP A 29 4.07 12.21 15.14
C ASP A 29 4.94 12.59 16.35
N PHE A 30 4.66 12.03 17.54
CA PHE A 30 5.51 12.19 18.72
C PHE A 30 6.97 11.72 18.50
N THR A 31 7.21 10.84 17.52
CA THR A 31 8.55 10.37 17.15
C THR A 31 9.38 11.47 16.50
N VAL A 32 8.75 12.45 15.85
CA VAL A 32 9.41 13.59 15.22
C VAL A 32 10.18 14.42 16.24
N GLY A 33 9.65 14.56 17.46
CA GLY A 33 10.34 15.22 18.58
C GLY A 33 11.54 14.45 19.12
N ILE A 34 11.63 13.13 18.87
CA ILE A 34 12.76 12.29 19.27
C ILE A 34 13.89 12.38 18.24
N THR A 35 13.54 12.50 16.95
CA THR A 35 14.52 12.57 15.85
C THR A 35 14.94 13.98 15.46
N GLU A 36 14.35 15.02 16.07
CA GLU A 36 14.56 16.47 15.91
C GLU A 36 14.98 16.92 14.50
N HIS A 37 16.26 16.81 14.14
CA HIS A 37 16.82 17.33 12.89
C HIS A 37 16.96 16.30 11.76
N GLN A 38 16.75 15.01 12.02
CA GLN A 38 17.01 13.91 11.07
C GLN A 38 15.72 13.28 10.51
N THR A 39 14.56 13.78 10.89
CA THR A 39 13.24 13.24 10.50
C THR A 39 13.07 13.19 8.97
N TRP A 40 13.61 14.16 8.23
CA TRP A 40 13.53 14.19 6.77
C TRP A 40 14.32 13.04 6.10
N MET A 41 15.43 12.59 6.69
CA MET A 41 16.19 11.42 6.20
C MET A 41 15.42 10.13 6.44
N VAL A 42 14.69 10.03 7.56
CA VAL A 42 13.83 8.86 7.85
C VAL A 42 12.70 8.76 6.81
N ILE A 43 12.10 9.90 6.44
CA ILE A 43 11.07 9.95 5.38
C ILE A 43 11.64 9.51 4.04
N LEU A 44 12.83 10.01 3.65
CA LEU A 44 13.50 9.61 2.41
C LEU A 44 13.87 8.13 2.39
N ALA A 45 14.39 7.60 3.50
CA ALA A 45 14.70 6.18 3.64
C ALA A 45 13.43 5.32 3.54
N GLY A 46 12.34 5.73 4.20
CA GLY A 46 11.03 5.07 4.11
C GLY A 46 10.48 5.08 2.68
N LEU A 47 10.64 6.18 1.94
CA LEU A 47 10.29 6.28 0.52
C LEU A 47 11.14 5.35 -0.34
N ALA A 48 12.46 5.35 -0.14
CA ALA A 48 13.39 4.51 -0.89
C ALA A 48 13.11 3.02 -0.67
N VAL A 49 12.75 2.63 0.55
CA VAL A 49 12.39 1.24 0.87
C VAL A 49 11.01 0.89 0.33
N SER A 50 10.00 1.77 0.45
CA SER A 50 8.63 1.47 0.00
C SER A 50 8.45 1.48 -1.52
N ALA A 51 9.23 2.30 -2.25
CA ALA A 51 9.19 2.39 -3.71
C ALA A 51 9.31 1.03 -4.43
N PRO A 52 10.33 0.18 -4.17
CA PRO A 52 10.42 -1.13 -4.84
C PRO A 52 9.26 -2.07 -4.51
N PHE A 53 8.69 -2.01 -3.29
CA PHE A 53 7.50 -2.79 -2.95
C PHE A 53 6.28 -2.31 -3.73
N LEU A 54 6.08 -1.00 -3.82
CA LEU A 54 4.97 -0.41 -4.57
C LEU A 54 5.09 -0.72 -6.07
N LEU A 55 6.30 -0.63 -6.63
CA LEU A 55 6.57 -1.01 -8.01
C LEU A 55 6.31 -2.50 -8.25
N SER A 56 6.74 -3.37 -7.34
CA SER A 56 6.46 -4.81 -7.43
C SER A 56 4.95 -5.09 -7.45
N TYR A 57 4.19 -4.43 -6.56
CA TYR A 57 2.73 -4.53 -6.52
C TYR A 57 2.06 -4.05 -7.81
N THR A 58 2.50 -2.91 -8.36
CA THR A 58 1.92 -2.37 -9.61
C THR A 58 2.25 -3.23 -10.82
N LEU A 59 3.46 -3.78 -10.90
CA LEU A 59 3.85 -4.77 -11.92
C LEU A 59 2.99 -6.03 -11.83
N LEU A 60 2.77 -6.53 -10.62
CA LEU A 60 1.97 -7.71 -10.36
C LEU A 60 0.49 -7.49 -10.73
N ALA A 61 -0.08 -6.35 -10.36
CA ALA A 61 -1.43 -5.95 -10.72
C ALA A 61 -1.62 -5.77 -12.24
N LYS A 62 -0.59 -5.29 -12.95
CA LYS A 62 -0.60 -5.21 -14.42
C LYS A 62 -0.52 -6.59 -15.08
N ARG A 63 0.23 -7.53 -14.49
CA ARG A 63 0.41 -8.89 -15.03
C ARG A 63 -0.81 -9.77 -14.81
N PHE A 64 -1.58 -9.53 -13.74
CA PHE A 64 -2.80 -10.25 -13.40
C PHE A 64 -4.01 -9.31 -13.29
N PRO A 65 -4.49 -8.76 -14.41
CA PRO A 65 -5.58 -7.79 -14.41
C PRO A 65 -6.87 -8.42 -13.88
N GLY A 66 -7.51 -7.75 -12.92
CA GLY A 66 -8.78 -8.17 -12.33
C GLY A 66 -8.67 -9.18 -11.19
N MET A 67 -7.45 -9.58 -10.81
CA MET A 67 -7.22 -10.47 -9.68
C MET A 67 -6.78 -9.66 -8.45
N ASN A 68 -7.35 -9.98 -7.30
CA ASN A 68 -6.89 -9.39 -6.04
C ASN A 68 -5.55 -10.01 -5.61
N VAL A 69 -4.80 -9.33 -4.75
CA VAL A 69 -3.50 -9.77 -4.22
C VAL A 69 -3.58 -11.19 -3.66
N VAL A 70 -4.68 -11.51 -2.97
CA VAL A 70 -4.99 -12.83 -2.43
C VAL A 70 -5.14 -13.88 -3.54
N GLN A 71 -5.79 -13.54 -4.65
CA GLN A 71 -5.97 -14.44 -5.80
C GLN A 71 -4.67 -14.64 -6.57
N ILE A 72 -3.86 -13.58 -6.68
CA ILE A 72 -2.52 -13.69 -7.26
C ILE A 72 -1.66 -14.61 -6.40
N ASN A 73 -1.74 -14.48 -5.07
CA ASN A 73 -1.01 -15.31 -4.13
C ASN A 73 -1.48 -16.78 -4.18
N ASP A 74 -2.79 -17.03 -4.26
CA ASP A 74 -3.36 -18.37 -4.46
C ASP A 74 -2.92 -19.00 -5.79
N MET A 75 -2.72 -18.20 -6.84
CA MET A 75 -2.29 -18.69 -8.16
C MET A 75 -0.77 -18.94 -8.22
N VAL A 76 0.04 -18.12 -7.55
CA VAL A 76 1.50 -18.24 -7.55
C VAL A 76 2.01 -19.25 -6.53
N TYR A 77 1.44 -19.28 -5.32
CA TYR A 77 1.87 -20.16 -4.22
C TYR A 77 0.95 -21.38 -4.00
N GLY A 78 -0.16 -21.47 -4.73
CA GLY A 78 -1.16 -22.53 -4.59
C GLY A 78 -2.13 -22.29 -3.42
N ARG A 79 -3.28 -22.98 -3.49
CA ARG A 79 -4.47 -22.83 -2.61
C ARG A 79 -4.21 -22.95 -1.09
N PHE A 80 -3.07 -23.51 -0.70
CA PHE A 80 -2.71 -23.79 0.69
C PHE A 80 -1.81 -22.70 1.28
N LEU A 81 -0.74 -22.29 0.59
CA LEU A 81 0.14 -21.22 1.04
C LEU A 81 -0.49 -19.84 0.82
N GLY A 82 -1.31 -19.68 -0.23
CA GLY A 82 -2.01 -18.43 -0.53
C GLY A 82 -2.93 -17.97 0.60
N LYS A 83 -3.62 -18.91 1.27
CA LYS A 83 -4.47 -18.64 2.45
C LYS A 83 -3.70 -18.32 3.73
N ILE A 84 -2.54 -18.94 3.94
CA ILE A 84 -1.74 -18.73 5.17
C ILE A 84 -1.08 -17.35 5.16
N VAL A 85 -0.62 -16.88 3.99
CA VAL A 85 -0.03 -15.54 3.83
C VAL A 85 -1.10 -14.44 3.75
N SER A 86 -2.36 -14.80 3.54
CA SER A 86 -3.47 -13.84 3.43
C SER A 86 -4.23 -13.59 4.74
N ILE A 87 -3.85 -14.26 5.84
CA ILE A 87 -4.35 -13.99 7.20
C ILE A 87 -3.55 -12.86 7.85
#